data_AF-A0A6B3GYN5-F1
#
_entry.id   AF-A0A6B3GYN5-F1
#
_cell.length_a   1.000
_cell.length_b   1.000
_cell.length_c   1.000
_cell.angle_alpha   90.00
_cell.angle_beta   90.00
_cell.angle_gamma   90.00
#
_symmetry.space_group_name_H-M   'P 1'
#
loop_
_entity.id
_entity.type
_entity.pdbx_description
1 polymer ?
#
loop_
_entity_poly.entity_id
_entity_poly.type
_entity_poly.pdbx_seq_one_letter_code
_entity_poly.pdbx_strand_id
1 'polypeptide(L)'
;MKTTDTPPSGPSGTPSDADAAKVPAQRTGTVSKGSAAPAKSSEGTVLNVFSHGMLILWAIMVVLPLFWAVMSSFKTDSDIFNTPWSLPSSLSFDAWGRAWSQAHMSEYFLNTILVVGGSLTGTLVLGSMAAYVLARFEFPGNRFIYFLFVGGMSFPIMLALVPLFYVMDNMGLLNTIHGLIAVYIAYSLPFTVFFLTSFFRTLPTSVAEASIIDGASHTRTFFQVMLPMAKPG
;
A
#
# COMPACT_ATOMS: atom_id res chain seq x y z
N MET A 1 -56.34 40.79 17.62
CA MET A 1 -57.35 41.09 18.66
C MET A 1 -56.61 41.08 20.00
N LYS A 2 -56.35 42.25 20.63
CA LYS A 2 -55.54 42.43 21.86
C LYS A 2 -54.04 42.07 21.70
N THR A 3 -53.00 42.81 22.12
CA THR A 3 -52.83 44.04 22.95
C THR A 3 -53.27 43.90 24.42
N THR A 4 -52.57 44.28 25.48
CA THR A 4 -51.25 44.93 25.71
C THR A 4 -50.85 44.65 27.20
N ASP A 5 -49.85 45.20 27.92
CA ASP A 5 -48.91 46.32 27.73
C ASP A 5 -47.65 46.19 28.64
N THR A 6 -46.70 47.14 28.57
CA THR A 6 -45.60 47.36 29.54
C THR A 6 -45.68 48.79 30.10
N PRO A 7 -45.71 49.03 31.42
CA PRO A 7 -44.67 49.87 32.09
C PRO A 7 -44.55 49.61 33.63
N PRO A 8 -43.85 50.43 34.46
CA PRO A 8 -42.90 51.53 34.21
C PRO A 8 -41.51 51.29 34.87
N SER A 9 -40.67 52.33 34.92
CA SER A 9 -39.25 52.28 35.35
C SER A 9 -38.85 53.38 36.36
N GLY A 10 -37.74 53.15 37.08
CA GLY A 10 -36.93 54.17 37.78
C GLY A 10 -36.83 54.02 39.31
N PRO A 11 -35.88 54.72 39.98
CA PRO A 11 -34.87 55.64 39.43
C PRO A 11 -33.41 55.15 39.62
N SER A 12 -32.44 56.01 39.28
CA SER A 12 -31.00 55.76 39.23
C SER A 12 -30.24 55.94 40.55
N GLY A 13 -29.14 55.20 40.71
CA GLY A 13 -28.02 55.52 41.62
C GLY A 13 -26.71 54.96 41.05
N THR A 14 -25.61 55.71 41.19
CA THR A 14 -24.28 55.34 40.64
C THR A 14 -23.25 55.18 41.81
N PRO A 15 -21.93 54.99 41.59
CA PRO A 15 -21.24 53.81 42.08
C PRO A 15 -20.38 54.04 43.33
N SER A 16 -20.00 52.94 43.99
CA SER A 16 -18.78 52.88 44.80
C SER A 16 -18.07 51.56 44.56
N ASP A 17 -16.79 51.65 44.20
CA ASP A 17 -15.85 50.54 44.33
C ASP A 17 -15.51 50.28 45.80
N ALA A 18 -14.68 49.24 46.03
CA ALA A 18 -14.14 48.80 47.32
C ALA A 18 -15.15 48.28 48.36
N ASP A 19 -15.29 46.95 48.40
CA ASP A 19 -14.69 46.23 49.53
C ASP A 19 -14.09 44.87 49.07
N ALA A 20 -13.24 44.28 49.89
CA ALA A 20 -12.26 43.28 49.48
C ALA A 20 -12.74 41.82 49.50
N ALA A 21 -12.23 41.07 48.52
CA ALA A 21 -11.87 39.64 48.56
C ALA A 21 -12.54 38.74 49.62
N LYS A 22 -13.59 38.01 49.20
CA LYS A 22 -13.94 36.71 49.80
C LYS A 22 -13.81 35.58 48.78
N VAL A 23 -12.66 34.92 48.81
CA VAL A 23 -12.39 33.70 48.03
C VAL A 23 -13.32 32.57 48.53
N PRO A 24 -14.20 32.00 47.68
CA PRO A 24 -14.98 30.82 48.07
C PRO A 24 -14.05 29.62 48.23
N ALA A 25 -14.10 28.94 49.38
CA ALA A 25 -13.19 27.85 49.69
C ALA A 25 -13.29 26.72 48.65
N GLN A 26 -12.12 26.29 48.16
CA GLN A 26 -11.98 25.21 47.18
C GLN A 26 -12.53 23.91 47.76
N ARG A 27 -13.65 23.41 47.22
CA ARG A 27 -14.23 22.13 47.65
C ARG A 27 -13.24 21.01 47.37
N THR A 28 -12.68 20.42 48.42
CA THR A 28 -11.85 19.22 48.39
C THR A 28 -12.69 18.01 47.99
N GLY A 29 -12.87 17.81 46.68
CA GLY A 29 -13.51 16.63 46.12
C GLY A 29 -12.73 15.38 46.51
N THR A 30 -13.30 14.57 47.40
CA THR A 30 -12.75 13.27 47.79
C THR A 30 -12.70 12.36 46.57
N VAL A 31 -11.49 12.12 46.04
CA VAL A 31 -11.26 11.23 44.90
C VAL A 31 -11.65 9.81 45.29
N SER A 32 -12.80 9.36 44.81
CA SER A 32 -13.26 7.98 45.02
C SER A 32 -12.34 7.01 44.28
N LYS A 33 -11.44 6.37 45.03
CA LYS A 33 -10.65 5.22 44.55
C LYS A 33 -11.59 4.00 44.41
N GLY A 34 -12.33 3.98 43.31
CA GLY A 34 -13.36 2.96 43.02
C GLY A 34 -13.42 2.50 41.57
N SER A 35 -12.40 2.76 40.76
CA SER A 35 -12.31 2.17 39.41
C SER A 35 -11.89 0.72 39.51
N ALA A 36 -12.86 -0.19 39.56
CA ALA A 36 -12.61 -1.62 39.45
C ALA A 36 -12.03 -1.92 38.06
N ALA A 37 -10.89 -2.61 38.02
CA ALA A 37 -10.29 -3.01 36.74
C ALA A 37 -11.29 -3.87 35.95
N PRO A 38 -11.47 -3.65 34.63
CA PRO A 38 -12.41 -4.42 33.84
C PRO A 38 -12.02 -5.90 33.88
N ALA A 39 -12.93 -6.73 34.39
CA ALA A 39 -12.72 -8.17 34.43
C ALA A 39 -12.54 -8.70 33.00
N LYS A 40 -11.35 -9.24 32.70
CA LYS A 40 -11.08 -9.88 31.40
C LYS A 40 -12.05 -11.05 31.23
N SER A 41 -13.00 -10.95 30.29
CA SER A 41 -13.91 -12.05 30.00
C SER A 41 -13.10 -13.26 29.54
N SER A 42 -13.43 -14.44 30.08
CA SER A 42 -12.77 -15.70 29.75
C SER A 42 -12.89 -16.03 28.26
N GLU A 43 -14.02 -15.65 27.65
CA GLU A 43 -14.28 -15.68 26.21
C GLU A 43 -13.15 -15.04 25.40
N GLY A 44 -12.71 -13.84 25.80
CA GLY A 44 -11.60 -13.12 25.15
C GLY A 44 -10.23 -13.79 25.33
N THR A 45 -10.10 -14.73 26.28
CA THR A 45 -8.89 -15.55 26.45
C THR A 45 -8.97 -16.82 25.60
N VAL A 46 -10.11 -17.52 25.60
CA VAL A 46 -10.33 -18.73 24.79
C VAL A 46 -10.24 -18.43 23.29
N LEU A 47 -10.91 -17.36 22.84
CA LEU A 47 -10.84 -16.92 21.44
C LEU A 47 -9.40 -16.58 21.03
N ASN A 48 -8.65 -15.91 21.91
CA ASN A 48 -7.28 -15.51 21.63
C ASN A 48 -6.31 -16.71 21.58
N VAL A 49 -6.49 -17.71 22.44
CA VAL A 49 -5.74 -18.97 22.38
C VAL A 49 -6.05 -19.75 21.10
N PHE A 50 -7.32 -19.81 20.68
CA PHE A 50 -7.71 -20.42 19.42
C PHE A 50 -7.06 -19.70 18.21
N SER A 51 -7.14 -18.37 18.15
CA SER A 51 -6.51 -17.57 17.10
C SER A 51 -4.99 -17.76 17.05
N HIS A 52 -4.30 -17.78 18.20
CA HIS A 52 -2.86 -18.04 18.24
C HIS A 52 -2.52 -19.47 17.80
N GLY A 53 -3.31 -20.48 18.19
CA GLY A 53 -3.14 -21.86 17.72
C GLY A 53 -3.31 -22.00 16.20
N MET A 54 -4.32 -21.33 15.63
CA MET A 54 -4.54 -21.29 14.18
C MET A 54 -3.41 -20.57 13.44
N LEU A 55 -2.91 -19.45 13.98
CA LEU A 55 -1.77 -18.72 13.42
C LEU A 55 -0.47 -19.54 13.48
N ILE A 56 -0.23 -20.29 14.55
CA ILE A 56 0.93 -21.19 14.68
C ILE A 56 0.82 -22.34 13.67
N LEU A 57 -0.35 -22.96 13.52
CA LEU A 57 -0.58 -24.01 12.52
C LEU A 57 -0.34 -23.50 11.09
N TRP A 58 -0.86 -22.30 10.77
CA TRP A 58 -0.63 -21.66 9.47
C TRP A 58 0.84 -21.32 9.25
N ALA A 59 1.52 -20.78 10.26
CA ALA A 59 2.95 -20.49 10.19
C ALA A 59 3.78 -21.76 9.95
N ILE A 60 3.48 -22.87 10.63
CA ILE A 60 4.13 -24.17 10.38
C ILE A 60 3.88 -24.63 8.94
N MET A 61 2.63 -24.56 8.46
CA MET A 61 2.26 -24.98 7.10
C MET A 61 3.01 -24.19 6.00
N VAL A 62 3.30 -22.91 6.22
CA VAL A 62 4.05 -22.06 5.27
C VAL A 62 5.57 -22.20 5.45
N VAL A 63 6.07 -22.24 6.68
CA VAL A 63 7.51 -22.24 6.98
C VAL A 63 8.15 -23.60 6.75
N LEU A 64 7.45 -24.71 7.02
CA LEU A 64 8.01 -26.06 6.86
C LEU A 64 8.49 -26.37 5.42
N PRO A 65 7.71 -26.14 4.34
CA PRO A 65 8.20 -26.39 2.99
C PRO A 65 9.33 -25.45 2.57
N LEU A 66 9.31 -24.18 3.03
CA LEU A 66 10.41 -23.24 2.78
C LEU A 66 11.70 -23.67 3.49
N PHE A 67 11.60 -24.07 4.76
CA PHE A 67 12.71 -24.62 5.53
C PHE A 67 13.25 -25.90 4.89
N TRP A 68 12.39 -26.81 4.44
CA TRP A 68 12.79 -28.03 3.76
C TRP A 68 13.50 -27.75 2.42
N ALA A 69 13.05 -26.76 1.66
CA ALA A 69 13.71 -26.35 0.41
C ALA A 69 15.11 -25.74 0.68
N VAL A 70 15.23 -24.84 1.65
CA VAL A 70 16.52 -24.25 2.07
C VAL A 70 17.45 -25.34 2.60
N MET A 71 16.98 -26.22 3.47
CA MET A 71 17.72 -27.38 3.98
C MET A 71 18.22 -28.29 2.86
N SER A 72 17.38 -28.56 1.86
CA SER A 72 17.72 -29.44 0.73
C SER A 72 18.72 -28.82 -0.24
N SER A 73 18.80 -27.48 -0.32
CA SER A 73 19.83 -26.79 -1.12
C SER A 73 21.27 -26.96 -0.57
N PHE A 74 21.42 -27.45 0.67
CA PHE A 74 22.73 -27.79 1.27
C PHE A 74 23.00 -29.30 1.31
N LYS A 75 22.11 -30.15 0.78
CA LYS A 75 22.29 -31.60 0.74
C LYS A 75 23.21 -32.04 -0.38
N THR A 76 23.81 -33.22 -0.23
CA THR A 76 24.40 -33.96 -1.35
C THR A 76 23.29 -34.58 -2.20
N ASP A 77 23.58 -34.89 -3.48
CA ASP A 77 22.63 -35.59 -4.35
C ASP A 77 22.18 -36.94 -3.74
N SER A 78 23.09 -37.63 -3.04
CA SER A 78 22.80 -38.86 -2.30
C SER A 78 21.81 -38.65 -1.15
N ASP A 79 21.97 -37.58 -0.35
CA ASP A 79 21.03 -37.26 0.74
C ASP A 79 19.65 -36.84 0.23
N ILE A 80 19.57 -36.27 -0.99
CA ILE A 80 18.30 -35.90 -1.63
C ILE A 80 17.52 -37.16 -2.03
N PHE A 81 18.17 -38.13 -2.65
CA PHE A 81 17.50 -39.36 -3.11
C PHE A 81 17.26 -40.39 -2.00
N ASN A 82 18.22 -40.59 -1.08
CA ASN A 82 18.14 -41.65 -0.08
C ASN A 82 17.48 -41.22 1.24
N THR A 83 17.62 -39.94 1.64
CA THR A 83 17.14 -39.42 2.93
C THR A 83 16.45 -38.04 2.79
N PRO A 84 15.47 -37.86 1.88
CA PRO A 84 14.89 -36.54 1.56
C PRO A 84 14.40 -35.75 2.78
N TRP A 85 13.85 -36.43 3.80
CA TRP A 85 13.31 -35.80 5.01
C TRP A 85 14.30 -35.61 6.18
N SER A 86 15.54 -36.14 6.08
CA SER A 86 16.54 -35.92 7.14
C SER A 86 17.10 -34.50 7.13
N LEU A 87 17.77 -34.10 8.21
CA LEU A 87 18.76 -33.02 8.16
C LEU A 87 19.91 -33.41 7.19
N PRO A 88 20.67 -32.45 6.62
CA PRO A 88 21.80 -32.76 5.75
C PRO A 88 22.91 -33.50 6.52
N SER A 89 23.54 -34.50 5.88
CA SER A 89 24.69 -35.22 6.44
C SER A 89 25.91 -34.30 6.66
N SER A 90 26.02 -33.29 5.80
CA SER A 90 27.02 -32.23 5.78
C SER A 90 26.44 -31.00 5.09
N LEU A 91 27.01 -29.82 5.32
CA LEU A 91 26.60 -28.59 4.62
C LEU A 91 27.38 -28.47 3.30
N SER A 92 26.78 -28.94 2.20
CA SER A 92 27.36 -28.82 0.87
C SER A 92 27.00 -27.49 0.22
N PHE A 93 28.00 -26.83 -0.37
CA PHE A 93 27.80 -25.65 -1.23
C PHE A 93 27.96 -25.99 -2.72
N ASP A 94 28.23 -27.25 -3.07
CA ASP A 94 28.45 -27.69 -4.45
C ASP A 94 27.21 -27.45 -5.33
N ALA A 95 26.01 -27.75 -4.82
CA ALA A 95 24.75 -27.49 -5.52
C ALA A 95 24.61 -26.01 -5.94
N TRP A 96 25.05 -25.07 -5.10
CA TRP A 96 25.05 -23.63 -5.41
C TRP A 96 26.10 -23.27 -6.48
N GLY A 97 27.31 -23.83 -6.38
CA GLY A 97 28.38 -23.63 -7.36
C GLY A 97 27.99 -24.17 -8.75
N ARG A 98 27.46 -25.40 -8.80
CA ARG A 98 26.94 -26.03 -10.03
C ARG A 98 25.77 -25.22 -10.61
N ALA A 99 24.81 -24.78 -9.79
CA ALA A 99 23.70 -23.95 -10.28
C ALA A 99 24.19 -22.63 -10.89
N TRP A 100 25.12 -21.93 -10.23
CA TRP A 100 25.62 -20.63 -10.67
C TRP A 100 26.47 -20.68 -11.96
N SER A 101 27.25 -21.75 -12.13
CA SER A 101 28.25 -21.89 -13.22
C SER A 101 27.87 -22.84 -14.35
N GLN A 102 27.02 -23.85 -14.10
CA GLN A 102 26.67 -24.90 -15.08
C GLN A 102 25.20 -24.85 -15.50
N ALA A 103 24.30 -24.30 -14.66
CA ALA A 103 22.86 -24.21 -14.95
C ALA A 103 22.40 -22.80 -15.36
N HIS A 104 23.31 -21.94 -15.84
CA HIS A 104 23.05 -20.57 -16.33
C HIS A 104 22.29 -19.65 -15.34
N MET A 105 22.26 -19.97 -14.04
CA MET A 105 21.51 -19.21 -13.04
C MET A 105 21.97 -17.75 -12.93
N SER A 106 23.25 -17.48 -13.20
CA SER A 106 23.81 -16.12 -13.27
C SER A 106 23.19 -15.27 -14.38
N GLU A 107 22.98 -15.84 -15.57
CA GLU A 107 22.28 -15.19 -16.68
C GLU A 107 20.78 -14.99 -16.36
N TYR A 108 20.12 -16.01 -15.83
CA TYR A 108 18.71 -15.93 -15.46
C TYR A 108 18.48 -14.87 -14.38
N PHE A 109 19.35 -14.79 -13.37
CA PHE A 109 19.29 -13.78 -12.30
C PHE A 109 19.46 -12.35 -12.84
N LEU A 110 20.45 -12.11 -13.73
CA LEU A 110 20.63 -10.80 -14.37
C LEU A 110 19.44 -10.43 -15.27
N ASN A 111 18.92 -11.39 -16.04
CA ASN A 111 17.72 -11.20 -16.86
C ASN A 111 16.50 -10.85 -15.99
N THR A 112 16.31 -11.53 -14.86
CA THR A 112 15.24 -11.20 -13.89
C THR A 112 15.42 -9.79 -13.31
N ILE A 113 16.64 -9.38 -12.94
CA ILE A 113 16.91 -8.02 -12.45
C ILE A 113 16.56 -6.96 -13.51
N LEU A 114 16.98 -7.16 -14.75
CA LEU A 114 16.69 -6.22 -15.85
C LEU A 114 15.19 -6.17 -16.15
N VAL A 115 14.52 -7.32 -16.22
CA VAL A 115 13.07 -7.40 -16.50
C VAL A 115 12.24 -6.80 -15.38
N VAL A 116 12.48 -7.18 -14.12
CA VAL A 116 11.73 -6.67 -12.96
C VAL A 116 12.04 -5.19 -12.72
N GLY A 117 13.31 -4.79 -12.73
CA GLY A 117 13.71 -3.39 -12.52
C GLY A 117 13.18 -2.46 -13.61
N GLY A 118 13.31 -2.86 -14.88
CA GLY A 118 12.79 -2.11 -16.02
C GLY A 118 11.27 -2.04 -16.04
N SER A 119 10.58 -3.17 -15.86
CA SER A 119 9.11 -3.18 -15.87
C SER A 119 8.49 -2.46 -14.68
N LEU A 120 9.02 -2.62 -13.46
CA LEU A 120 8.56 -1.90 -12.28
C LEU A 120 8.74 -0.39 -12.45
N THR A 121 9.92 0.06 -12.90
CA THR A 121 10.20 1.49 -13.10
C THR A 121 9.29 2.09 -14.18
N GLY A 122 9.16 1.42 -15.34
CA GLY A 122 8.28 1.89 -16.42
C GLY A 122 6.81 1.91 -16.02
N THR A 123 6.34 0.88 -15.30
CA THR A 123 4.96 0.80 -14.78
C THR A 123 4.67 1.92 -13.79
N LEU A 124 5.57 2.17 -12.84
CA LEU A 124 5.38 3.23 -11.84
C LEU A 124 5.43 4.62 -12.49
N VAL A 125 6.38 4.90 -13.38
CA VAL A 125 6.46 6.21 -14.05
C VAL A 125 5.22 6.47 -14.91
N LEU A 126 4.91 5.58 -15.85
CA LEU A 126 3.79 5.77 -16.77
C LEU A 126 2.43 5.69 -16.05
N GLY A 127 2.28 4.73 -15.13
CA GLY A 127 1.06 4.51 -14.37
C GLY A 127 0.75 5.63 -13.40
N SER A 128 1.74 6.16 -12.68
CA SER A 128 1.53 7.30 -11.77
C SER A 128 1.22 8.60 -12.53
N MET A 129 1.86 8.85 -13.68
CA MET A 129 1.54 10.00 -14.53
C MET A 129 0.11 9.93 -15.07
N ALA A 130 -0.31 8.78 -15.63
CA ALA A 130 -1.67 8.58 -16.11
C ALA A 130 -2.71 8.67 -14.99
N ALA A 131 -2.43 8.03 -13.84
CA ALA A 131 -3.30 8.08 -12.67
C ALA A 131 -3.47 9.50 -12.11
N TYR A 132 -2.38 10.27 -12.02
CA TYR A 132 -2.43 11.66 -11.56
C TYR A 132 -3.31 12.53 -12.47
N VAL A 133 -3.18 12.39 -13.79
CA VAL A 133 -4.02 13.11 -14.75
C VAL A 133 -5.50 12.70 -14.61
N LEU A 134 -5.81 11.40 -14.53
CA LEU A 134 -7.17 10.89 -14.36
C LEU A 134 -7.79 11.19 -12.98
N ALA A 135 -6.97 11.43 -11.96
CA ALA A 135 -7.38 11.80 -10.62
C ALA A 135 -7.61 13.30 -10.42
N ARG A 136 -6.90 14.17 -11.17
CA ARG A 136 -6.83 15.62 -10.89
C ARG A 136 -7.30 16.55 -12.00
N PHE A 137 -7.39 16.10 -13.25
CA PHE A 137 -7.74 16.98 -14.37
C PHE A 137 -9.11 16.61 -14.94
N GLU A 138 -10.01 17.59 -15.00
CA GLU A 138 -11.29 17.45 -15.68
C GLU A 138 -11.12 17.76 -17.19
N PHE A 139 -11.42 16.78 -18.03
CA PHE A 139 -11.37 16.91 -19.48
C PHE A 139 -12.35 15.93 -20.16
N PRO A 140 -12.89 16.25 -21.35
CA PRO A 140 -13.77 15.34 -22.08
C PRO A 140 -13.05 14.02 -22.37
N GLY A 141 -13.64 12.92 -21.90
CA GLY A 141 -13.06 11.57 -22.05
C GLY A 141 -12.31 11.02 -20.83
N ASN A 142 -12.00 11.81 -19.79
CA ASN A 142 -11.34 11.33 -18.55
C ASN A 142 -11.97 10.02 -18.04
N ARG A 143 -13.29 10.05 -17.79
CA ARG A 143 -14.04 8.90 -17.26
C ARG A 143 -13.99 7.68 -18.18
N PHE A 144 -14.00 7.88 -19.51
CA PHE A 144 -13.89 6.79 -20.49
C PHE A 144 -12.50 6.13 -20.44
N ILE A 145 -11.43 6.93 -20.45
CA ILE A 145 -10.05 6.43 -20.37
C ILE A 145 -9.81 5.69 -19.04
N TYR A 146 -10.32 6.21 -17.93
CA TYR A 146 -10.27 5.52 -16.63
C TYR A 146 -10.98 4.16 -16.69
N PHE A 147 -12.20 4.08 -17.25
CA PHE A 147 -12.90 2.81 -17.39
C PHE A 147 -12.31 1.87 -18.45
N LEU A 148 -11.52 2.37 -19.41
CA LEU A 148 -10.73 1.55 -20.33
C LEU A 148 -9.60 0.81 -19.58
N PHE A 149 -8.85 1.50 -18.70
CA PHE A 149 -7.88 0.84 -17.81
C PHE A 149 -8.54 -0.17 -16.87
N VAL A 150 -9.68 0.18 -16.26
CA VAL A 150 -10.43 -0.74 -15.39
C VAL A 150 -10.93 -1.97 -16.15
N GLY A 151 -11.46 -1.79 -17.37
CA GLY A 151 -11.88 -2.88 -18.24
C GLY A 151 -10.73 -3.80 -18.66
N GLY A 152 -9.52 -3.25 -18.82
CA GLY A 152 -8.30 -4.02 -19.09
C GLY A 152 -7.96 -5.05 -17.99
N MET A 153 -8.28 -4.78 -16.73
CA MET A 153 -8.09 -5.74 -15.62
C MET A 153 -9.00 -6.96 -15.73
N SER A 154 -10.15 -6.85 -16.41
CA SER A 154 -11.11 -7.94 -16.58
C SER A 154 -10.70 -8.95 -17.66
N PHE A 155 -9.66 -8.68 -18.46
CA PHE A 155 -9.27 -9.56 -19.56
C PHE A 155 -8.31 -10.67 -19.09
N PRO A 156 -8.68 -11.96 -19.20
CA PRO A 156 -7.81 -13.05 -18.77
C PRO A 156 -6.60 -13.18 -19.71
N ILE A 157 -5.39 -12.93 -19.19
CA ILE A 157 -4.13 -12.89 -19.96
C ILE A 157 -3.88 -14.13 -20.84
N MET A 158 -4.35 -15.30 -20.42
CA MET A 158 -4.23 -16.54 -21.21
C MET A 158 -4.94 -16.47 -22.57
N LEU A 159 -6.02 -15.70 -22.71
CA LEU A 159 -6.68 -15.45 -24.00
C LEU A 159 -5.93 -14.42 -24.86
N ALA A 160 -5.10 -13.57 -24.25
CA ALA A 160 -4.31 -12.56 -24.95
C ALA A 160 -2.97 -13.11 -25.48
N LEU A 161 -2.51 -14.26 -24.99
CA LEU A 161 -1.14 -14.75 -25.25
C LEU A 161 -0.85 -14.98 -26.74
N VAL A 162 -1.79 -15.58 -27.49
CA VAL A 162 -1.63 -15.83 -28.94
C VAL A 162 -1.57 -14.53 -29.77
N PRO A 163 -2.54 -13.59 -29.67
CA PRO A 163 -2.41 -12.31 -30.38
C PRO A 163 -1.20 -11.48 -29.90
N LEU A 164 -0.84 -11.55 -28.61
CA LEU A 164 0.32 -10.86 -28.08
C LEU A 164 1.64 -11.38 -28.65
N PHE A 165 1.78 -12.70 -28.86
CA PHE A 165 2.91 -13.29 -29.57
C PHE A 165 3.09 -12.65 -30.94
N TYR A 166 2.02 -12.59 -31.75
CA TYR A 166 2.08 -11.96 -33.07
C TYR A 166 2.37 -10.46 -33.02
N VAL A 167 1.89 -9.72 -32.01
CA VAL A 167 2.25 -8.30 -31.85
C VAL A 167 3.74 -8.14 -31.54
N MET A 168 4.32 -8.96 -30.65
CA MET A 168 5.76 -8.91 -30.36
C MET A 168 6.63 -9.35 -31.53
N ASP A 169 6.18 -10.33 -32.32
CA ASP A 169 6.85 -10.80 -33.54
C ASP A 169 6.87 -9.72 -34.64
N ASN A 170 5.71 -9.13 -34.95
CA ASN A 170 5.60 -8.02 -35.92
C ASN A 170 6.37 -6.75 -35.48
N MET A 171 6.62 -6.57 -34.18
CA MET A 171 7.45 -5.48 -33.66
C MET A 171 8.95 -5.80 -33.61
N GLY A 172 9.38 -7.04 -33.96
CA GLY A 172 10.77 -7.48 -33.81
C GLY A 172 11.25 -7.58 -32.36
N LEU A 173 10.32 -7.66 -31.40
CA LEU A 173 10.57 -7.70 -29.96
C LEU A 173 10.45 -9.11 -29.36
N LEU A 174 9.99 -10.09 -30.14
CA LEU A 174 9.90 -11.49 -29.74
C LEU A 174 11.28 -12.02 -29.28
N ASN A 175 11.29 -12.80 -28.20
CA ASN A 175 12.51 -13.34 -27.57
C ASN A 175 13.53 -12.27 -27.12
N THR A 176 13.08 -11.05 -26.78
CA THR A 176 13.94 -9.99 -26.23
C THR A 176 13.54 -9.57 -24.81
N ILE A 177 14.54 -9.16 -24.01
CA ILE A 177 14.34 -8.57 -22.68
C ILE A 177 13.46 -7.32 -22.75
N HIS A 178 13.68 -6.48 -23.77
CA HIS A 178 12.91 -5.24 -23.99
C HIS A 178 11.44 -5.51 -24.30
N GLY A 179 11.14 -6.53 -25.11
CA GLY A 179 9.78 -7.00 -25.37
C GLY A 179 9.09 -7.48 -24.10
N LEU A 180 9.76 -8.30 -23.30
CA LEU A 180 9.20 -8.80 -22.03
C LEU A 180 8.95 -7.67 -21.02
N ILE A 181 9.85 -6.69 -20.92
CA ILE A 181 9.65 -5.46 -20.13
C ILE A 181 8.41 -4.70 -20.61
N ALA A 182 8.26 -4.48 -21.92
CA ALA A 182 7.12 -3.77 -22.49
C ALA A 182 5.79 -4.51 -22.23
N VAL A 183 5.77 -5.83 -22.35
CA VAL A 183 4.62 -6.69 -22.01
C VAL A 183 4.23 -6.55 -20.55
N TYR A 184 5.19 -6.62 -19.62
CA TYR A 184 4.92 -6.50 -18.19
C TYR A 184 4.43 -5.10 -17.81
N ILE A 185 4.93 -4.04 -18.45
CA ILE A 185 4.41 -2.68 -18.28
C ILE A 185 2.96 -2.59 -18.77
N ALA A 186 2.70 -3.03 -20.01
CA ALA A 186 1.37 -2.96 -20.62
C ALA A 186 0.31 -3.75 -19.81
N TYR A 187 0.68 -4.91 -19.26
CA TYR A 187 -0.21 -5.73 -18.42
C TYR A 187 -0.42 -5.14 -17.01
N SER A 188 0.58 -4.49 -16.43
CA SER A 188 0.48 -3.93 -15.06
C SER A 188 -0.24 -2.58 -15.01
N LEU A 189 -0.16 -1.79 -16.09
CA LEU A 189 -0.78 -0.46 -16.20
C LEU A 189 -2.27 -0.41 -15.81
N PRO A 190 -3.16 -1.32 -16.29
CA PRO A 190 -4.56 -1.43 -15.82
C PRO A 190 -4.74 -1.35 -14.31
N PHE A 191 -3.99 -2.15 -13.55
CA PHE A 191 -4.07 -2.17 -12.09
C PHE A 191 -3.39 -0.94 -11.46
N THR A 192 -2.18 -0.60 -11.90
CA THR A 192 -1.44 0.54 -11.36
C THR A 192 -2.20 1.85 -11.55
N VAL A 193 -2.80 2.08 -12.72
CA VAL A 193 -3.60 3.29 -12.97
C VAL A 193 -4.87 3.30 -12.12
N PHE A 194 -5.60 2.19 -12.03
CA PHE A 194 -6.77 2.08 -11.15
C PHE A 194 -6.42 2.40 -9.68
N PHE A 195 -5.40 1.73 -9.15
CA PHE A 195 -4.96 1.83 -7.77
C PHE A 195 -4.47 3.24 -7.44
N LEU A 196 -3.50 3.77 -8.19
CA LEU A 196 -2.95 5.11 -7.95
C LEU A 196 -3.97 6.22 -8.20
N THR A 197 -4.95 6.04 -9.09
CA THR A 197 -6.03 7.04 -9.27
C THR A 197 -6.88 7.15 -8.00
N SER A 198 -7.07 6.06 -7.26
CA SER A 198 -7.77 6.10 -5.96
C SER A 198 -6.96 6.88 -4.91
N PHE A 199 -5.64 6.68 -4.84
CA PHE A 199 -4.76 7.42 -3.93
C PHE A 199 -4.61 8.90 -4.29
N PHE A 200 -4.38 9.25 -5.55
CA PHE A 200 -4.29 10.67 -5.97
C PHE A 200 -5.61 11.43 -5.76
N ARG A 201 -6.76 10.75 -5.64
CA ARG A 201 -8.05 11.37 -5.28
C ARG A 201 -8.22 11.65 -3.78
N THR A 202 -7.50 10.99 -2.87
CA THR A 202 -7.60 11.27 -1.43
C THR A 202 -6.70 12.42 -0.96
N LEU A 203 -5.70 12.80 -1.76
CA LEU A 203 -4.80 13.92 -1.43
C LEU A 203 -5.52 15.28 -1.57
N PRO A 204 -5.29 16.28 -0.69
CA PRO A 204 -5.96 17.58 -0.78
C PRO A 204 -5.59 18.36 -2.06
N THR A 205 -6.58 18.90 -2.79
CA THR A 205 -6.34 19.69 -4.02
C THR A 205 -5.57 20.97 -3.75
N SER A 206 -5.81 21.60 -2.60
CA SER A 206 -5.16 22.85 -2.16
C SER A 206 -3.64 22.79 -2.10
N VAL A 207 -3.03 21.61 -1.93
CA VAL A 207 -1.57 21.46 -1.94
C VAL A 207 -1.00 21.54 -3.37
N ALA A 208 -1.76 21.05 -4.37
CA ALA A 208 -1.40 21.24 -5.78
C ALA A 208 -1.57 22.71 -6.18
N GLU A 209 -2.70 23.33 -5.81
CA GLU A 209 -3.00 24.74 -6.06
C GLU A 209 -1.96 25.68 -5.46
N ALA A 210 -1.59 25.47 -4.18
CA ALA A 210 -0.52 26.23 -3.52
C ALA A 210 0.80 26.14 -4.28
N SER A 211 1.21 24.94 -4.72
CA SER A 211 2.46 24.81 -5.49
C SER A 211 2.44 25.58 -6.81
N ILE A 212 1.28 25.73 -7.45
CA ILE A 212 1.12 26.48 -8.71
C ILE A 212 1.15 28.00 -8.43
N ILE A 213 0.58 28.44 -7.30
CA ILE A 213 0.70 29.82 -6.80
C ILE A 213 2.17 30.16 -6.48
N ASP A 214 2.93 29.22 -5.93
CA ASP A 214 4.38 29.31 -5.71
C ASP A 214 5.21 29.20 -7.02
N GLY A 215 4.56 29.19 -8.20
CA GLY A 215 5.21 29.18 -9.51
C GLY A 215 5.73 27.83 -9.97
N ALA A 216 5.28 26.71 -9.40
CA ALA A 216 5.59 25.38 -9.93
C ALA A 216 4.81 25.09 -11.23
N SER A 217 5.52 24.59 -12.24
CA SER A 217 4.88 24.00 -13.43
C SER A 217 4.22 22.66 -13.08
N HIS A 218 3.22 22.22 -13.86
CA HIS A 218 2.52 20.95 -13.61
C HIS A 218 3.47 19.74 -13.45
N THR A 219 4.55 19.68 -14.23
CA THR A 219 5.61 18.65 -14.10
C THR A 219 6.30 18.71 -12.75
N ARG A 220 6.58 19.91 -12.23
CA ARG A 220 7.17 20.13 -10.91
C ARG A 220 6.18 19.80 -9.79
N THR A 221 4.93 20.26 -9.88
CA THR A 221 3.85 19.90 -8.95
C THR A 221 3.66 18.38 -8.89
N PHE A 222 3.70 17.68 -10.02
CA PHE A 222 3.64 16.22 -10.05
C PHE A 222 4.85 15.58 -9.35
N PHE A 223 6.07 15.76 -9.86
CA PHE A 223 7.25 15.02 -9.38
C PHE A 223 7.76 15.44 -8.00
N GLN A 224 7.58 16.71 -7.59
CA GLN A 224 8.17 17.25 -6.34
C GLN A 224 7.16 17.40 -5.20
N VAL A 225 5.84 17.39 -5.47
CA VAL A 225 4.81 17.60 -4.44
C VAL A 225 3.84 16.42 -4.39
N MET A 226 3.13 16.16 -5.49
CA MET A 226 2.01 15.20 -5.50
C MET A 226 2.46 13.74 -5.49
N LEU A 227 3.49 13.38 -6.26
CA LEU A 227 4.03 12.01 -6.30
C LEU A 227 4.71 11.61 -4.97
N PRO A 228 5.51 12.46 -4.30
CA PRO A 228 6.01 12.17 -2.95
C PRO A 228 4.91 11.98 -1.90
N MET A 229 3.81 12.74 -1.98
CA MET A 229 2.64 12.56 -1.10
C MET A 229 1.88 11.25 -1.37
N ALA A 230 1.88 10.76 -2.62
CA ALA A 230 1.26 9.50 -3.00
C ALA A 230 2.07 8.25 -2.61
N LYS A 231 3.33 8.40 -2.17
CA LYS A 231 4.27 7.30 -1.83
C LYS A 231 3.71 6.15 -0.96
N PRO A 232 2.73 6.34 -0.05
CA PRO A 232 2.13 5.22 0.70
C PRO A 232 1.21 4.29 -0.10
N GLY A 233 0.90 4.61 -1.36
CA GLY A 233 0.19 3.76 -2.32
C GLY A 233 1.12 3.31 -3.45
#